data_AF-A0AA35LQC5-F1
#
_entry.id   AF-A0AA35LQC5-F1
#
_cell.length_a   1.000
_cell.length_b   1.000
_cell.length_c   1.000
_cell.angle_alpha   90.00
_cell.angle_beta   90.00
_cell.angle_gamma   90.00
#
_symmetry.space_group_name_H-M   'P 1'
#
loop_
_entity.id
_entity.type
_entity.pdbx_description
1 polymer ?
#
loop_
_entity_poly.entity_id
_entity_poly.type
_entity_poly.pdbx_seq_one_letter_code
_entity_poly.pdbx_strand_id
1 'polypeptide(L)'
;MGIDILPHEKKSEVIQILQEQGLNTKPWRSAFKDEGVDTLPGRVPSWQELNTVRERAMECFNSDHEEFSWNMEVHHRLLESIFRGLGEASVQPFDFMSCTTAGPHRNCLPCSSRQKMVDFCLFDDSDVDTQARRALAQRTVTQTVNHTDYRPLQLRPTTLSIETKRPRKDLDVAQLQMGPDGADDEATTDAVKAALSQLGFIPGVIIQGHRWLFVFSTLEPQATTLEDGTSVTVYRTILWIEQEFGSTQSILKTYQIVAGLRRLAGWATDFYMPWYQKHVLSNHDPNQSP
;
A
#
# COMPACT_ATOMS: atom_id res chain seq x y z
N MET A 1 9.37 14.47 -13.40
CA MET A 1 9.44 13.76 -14.70
C MET A 1 9.12 12.30 -14.43
N GLY A 2 8.32 11.65 -15.27
CA GLY A 2 8.12 10.20 -15.19
C GLY A 2 9.29 9.51 -15.88
N ILE A 3 10.09 8.77 -15.12
CA ILE A 3 11.23 8.01 -15.63
C ILE A 3 10.87 6.53 -15.49
N ASP A 4 10.98 5.77 -16.59
CA ASP A 4 10.84 4.31 -16.60
C ASP A 4 9.54 3.78 -15.97
N ILE A 5 8.44 4.51 -16.18
CA ILE A 5 7.13 4.23 -15.59
C ILE A 5 6.30 3.25 -16.45
N LEU A 6 6.63 3.11 -17.73
CA LEU A 6 5.91 2.27 -18.69
C LEU A 6 6.82 1.20 -19.30
N PRO A 7 6.29 0.00 -19.59
CA PRO A 7 7.00 -0.99 -20.41
C PRO A 7 7.30 -0.46 -21.81
N HIS A 8 8.39 -0.94 -22.41
CA HIS A 8 8.81 -0.55 -23.75
C HIS A 8 7.71 -0.79 -24.81
N GLU A 9 6.99 -1.90 -24.69
CA GLU A 9 5.88 -2.29 -25.59
C GLU A 9 4.76 -1.26 -25.70
N LYS A 10 4.56 -0.42 -24.68
CA LYS A 10 3.55 0.66 -24.69
C LYS A 10 4.00 1.92 -25.44
N LYS A 11 5.28 2.01 -25.82
CA LYS A 11 5.86 3.22 -26.43
C LYS A 11 5.19 3.60 -27.74
N SER A 12 5.07 2.66 -28.68
CA SER A 12 4.49 2.93 -30.00
C SER A 12 3.03 3.37 -29.89
N GLU A 13 2.23 2.64 -29.10
CA GLU A 13 0.81 2.95 -28.85
C GLU A 13 0.62 4.36 -28.27
N VAL A 14 1.31 4.68 -27.17
CA VAL A 14 1.14 5.96 -26.46
C VAL A 14 1.67 7.13 -27.29
N ILE A 15 2.82 6.99 -27.95
CA ILE A 15 3.38 8.06 -28.79
C ILE A 15 2.48 8.35 -29.99
N GLN A 16 1.91 7.31 -30.62
CA GLN A 16 0.96 7.49 -31.70
C GLN A 16 -0.28 8.28 -31.24
N ILE A 17 -0.89 7.88 -30.13
CA ILE A 17 -2.07 8.58 -29.57
C ILE A 17 -1.76 10.05 -29.26
N LEU A 18 -0.58 10.32 -28.67
CA LEU A 18 -0.15 11.69 -28.37
C LEU A 18 -0.03 12.54 -29.65
N GLN A 19 0.52 11.98 -30.73
CA GLN A 19 0.66 12.67 -32.02
C GLN A 19 -0.70 12.92 -32.66
N GLU A 20 -1.57 11.92 -32.68
CA GLU A 20 -2.94 12.03 -33.23
C GLU A 20 -3.78 13.06 -32.49
N GLN A 21 -3.60 13.20 -31.17
CA GLN A 21 -4.29 14.20 -30.34
C GLN A 21 -3.58 15.56 -30.28
N GLY A 22 -2.46 15.74 -30.99
CA GLY A 22 -1.68 16.99 -30.96
C GLY A 22 -1.08 17.33 -29.60
N LEU A 23 -0.87 16.33 -28.74
CA LEU A 23 -0.34 16.50 -27.38
C LEU A 23 1.20 16.54 -27.36
N ASN A 24 1.74 17.22 -26.36
CA ASN A 24 3.19 17.35 -26.20
C ASN A 24 3.84 16.00 -25.84
N THR A 25 4.72 15.51 -26.71
CA THR A 25 5.46 14.25 -26.53
C THR A 25 6.73 14.42 -25.69
N LYS A 26 7.24 15.64 -25.49
CA LYS A 26 8.50 15.89 -24.76
C LYS A 26 8.49 15.30 -23.33
N PRO A 27 7.41 15.41 -22.54
CA PRO A 27 7.35 14.84 -21.19
C PRO A 27 7.44 13.30 -21.14
N TRP A 28 7.22 12.62 -22.27
CA TRP A 28 7.17 11.16 -22.37
C TRP A 28 8.50 10.53 -22.80
N ARG A 29 9.50 11.34 -23.13
CA ARG A 29 10.79 10.85 -23.67
C ARG A 29 11.49 9.85 -22.74
N SER A 30 11.37 10.06 -21.43
CA SER A 30 11.93 9.19 -20.39
C SER A 30 10.91 8.23 -19.78
N ALA A 31 9.65 8.21 -20.26
CA ALA A 31 8.58 7.50 -19.58
C ALA A 31 8.65 5.97 -19.79
N PHE A 32 9.36 5.51 -20.81
CA PHE A 32 9.39 4.12 -21.23
C PHE A 32 10.72 3.48 -20.82
N LYS A 33 10.62 2.32 -20.18
CA LYS A 33 11.75 1.43 -19.89
C LYS A 33 12.42 0.96 -21.18
N ASP A 34 13.66 0.52 -21.03
CA ASP A 34 14.36 -0.25 -22.05
C ASP A 34 13.64 -1.58 -22.37
N GLU A 35 14.03 -2.20 -23.48
CA GLU A 35 13.48 -3.49 -23.90
C GLU A 35 13.64 -4.56 -22.82
N GLY A 36 12.53 -5.25 -22.51
CA GLY A 36 12.49 -6.29 -21.47
C GLY A 36 11.08 -6.77 -21.20
N VAL A 37 10.98 -7.90 -20.50
CA VAL A 37 9.71 -8.47 -20.05
C VAL A 37 9.24 -7.70 -18.82
N ASP A 38 7.98 -7.27 -18.81
CA ASP A 38 7.38 -6.65 -17.63
C ASP A 38 7.01 -7.71 -16.60
N THR A 39 7.73 -7.72 -15.48
CA THR A 39 7.55 -8.72 -14.41
C THR A 39 6.78 -8.19 -13.21
N LEU A 40 6.39 -6.91 -13.21
CA LEU A 40 5.71 -6.32 -12.06
C LEU A 40 4.26 -6.84 -11.95
N PRO A 41 3.77 -7.14 -10.73
CA PRO A 41 2.36 -7.47 -10.53
C PRO A 41 1.43 -6.34 -10.96
N GLY A 42 0.18 -6.70 -11.28
CA GLY A 42 -0.83 -5.81 -11.85
C GLY A 42 -0.55 -5.49 -13.32
N ARG A 43 -1.58 -5.11 -14.06
CA ARG A 43 -1.46 -4.71 -15.46
C ARG A 43 -1.21 -3.22 -15.63
N VAL A 44 -0.76 -2.84 -16.82
CA VAL A 44 -0.77 -1.44 -17.26
C VAL A 44 -2.10 -1.17 -17.97
N PRO A 45 -2.98 -0.31 -17.43
CA PRO A 45 -4.22 0.04 -18.10
C PRO A 45 -3.98 0.75 -19.44
N SER A 46 -4.92 0.59 -20.36
CA SER A 46 -4.88 1.27 -21.66
C SER A 46 -5.05 2.78 -21.50
N TRP A 47 -4.69 3.53 -22.55
CA TRP A 47 -4.89 4.97 -22.60
C TRP A 47 -6.36 5.36 -22.36
N GLN A 48 -7.29 4.60 -22.95
CA GLN A 48 -8.72 4.87 -22.84
C GLN A 48 -9.22 4.73 -21.40
N GLU A 49 -8.81 3.66 -20.71
CA GLU A 49 -9.16 3.43 -19.31
C GLU A 49 -8.63 4.55 -18.40
N LEU A 50 -7.37 4.96 -18.60
CA LEU A 50 -6.80 6.07 -17.83
C LEU A 50 -7.41 7.42 -18.19
N ASN A 51 -7.81 7.63 -19.44
CA ASN A 51 -8.52 8.86 -19.81
C ASN A 51 -9.89 8.93 -19.13
N THR A 52 -10.62 7.81 -19.03
CA THR A 52 -11.88 7.76 -18.25
C THR A 52 -11.64 8.08 -16.77
N VAL A 53 -10.59 7.52 -16.15
CA VAL A 53 -10.23 7.87 -14.76
C VAL A 53 -9.94 9.36 -14.62
N ARG A 54 -9.19 9.95 -15.56
CA ARG A 54 -8.87 11.39 -15.58
C ARG A 54 -10.13 12.24 -15.69
N GLU A 55 -11.05 11.91 -16.60
CA GLU A 55 -12.30 12.64 -16.79
C GLU A 55 -13.18 12.59 -15.55
N ARG A 56 -13.30 11.41 -14.92
CA ARG A 56 -14.02 11.25 -13.65
C ARG A 56 -13.37 12.04 -12.52
N ALA A 57 -12.04 12.06 -12.46
CA ALA A 57 -11.33 12.87 -11.48
C ALA A 57 -11.56 14.37 -11.68
N MET A 58 -11.57 14.85 -12.93
CA MET A 58 -11.88 16.25 -13.23
C MET A 58 -13.31 16.61 -12.86
N GLU A 59 -14.29 15.74 -13.15
CA GLU A 59 -15.68 15.92 -12.72
C GLU A 59 -15.79 16.01 -11.20
N CYS A 60 -15.21 15.05 -10.47
CA CYS A 60 -15.25 15.05 -9.01
C CYS A 60 -14.62 16.30 -8.40
N PHE A 61 -13.58 16.85 -9.03
CA PHE A 61 -12.93 18.08 -8.57
C PHE A 61 -13.76 19.32 -8.87
N ASN A 62 -14.26 19.46 -10.10
CA ASN A 62 -15.00 20.63 -10.54
C ASN A 62 -16.36 20.76 -9.84
N SER A 63 -16.99 19.63 -9.52
CA SER A 63 -18.30 19.55 -8.88
C SER A 63 -18.23 19.40 -7.35
N ASP A 64 -17.03 19.55 -6.75
CA ASP A 64 -16.77 19.44 -5.30
C ASP A 64 -17.35 18.16 -4.66
N HIS A 65 -17.16 17.02 -5.34
CA HIS A 65 -17.64 15.73 -4.86
C HIS A 65 -17.02 15.34 -3.51
N GLU A 66 -17.80 14.65 -2.70
CA GLU A 66 -17.33 14.09 -1.43
C GLU A 66 -16.36 12.91 -1.60
N GLU A 67 -15.64 12.59 -0.52
CA GLU A 67 -14.61 11.54 -0.48
C GLU A 67 -15.12 10.17 -0.96
N PHE A 68 -16.35 9.81 -0.60
CA PHE A 68 -16.97 8.55 -1.05
C PHE A 68 -17.12 8.49 -2.58
N SER A 69 -17.60 9.57 -3.19
CA SER A 69 -17.74 9.67 -4.65
C SER A 69 -16.39 9.58 -5.36
N TRP A 70 -15.34 10.21 -4.80
CA TRP A 70 -13.96 10.04 -5.29
C TRP A 70 -13.49 8.58 -5.21
N ASN A 71 -13.76 7.92 -4.08
CA ASN A 71 -13.39 6.53 -3.85
C ASN A 71 -14.02 5.61 -4.88
N MET A 72 -15.29 5.84 -5.24
CA MET A 72 -15.98 5.01 -6.21
C MET A 72 -15.65 5.34 -7.66
N GLU A 73 -15.66 6.62 -8.02
CA GLU A 73 -15.54 7.04 -9.42
C GLU A 73 -14.08 7.13 -9.90
N VAL A 74 -13.11 7.21 -9.00
CA VAL A 74 -11.71 7.43 -9.37
C VAL A 74 -10.82 6.33 -8.81
N HIS A 75 -10.78 6.20 -7.48
CA HIS A 75 -9.78 5.37 -6.82
C HIS A 75 -10.04 3.88 -7.03
N HIS A 76 -11.26 3.41 -6.79
CA HIS A 76 -11.66 2.03 -7.06
C HIS A 76 -11.47 1.69 -8.53
N ARG A 77 -11.92 2.54 -9.45
CA ARG A 77 -11.79 2.32 -10.90
C ARG A 77 -10.34 2.21 -11.34
N LEU A 78 -9.44 3.04 -10.80
CA LEU A 78 -8.02 2.95 -11.10
C LEU A 78 -7.43 1.65 -10.51
N LEU A 79 -7.71 1.31 -9.26
CA LEU A 79 -7.23 0.08 -8.61
C LEU A 79 -7.73 -1.17 -9.34
N GLU A 80 -9.01 -1.21 -9.70
CA GLU A 80 -9.63 -2.26 -10.50
C GLU A 80 -8.93 -2.40 -11.85
N SER A 81 -8.69 -1.28 -12.54
CA SER A 81 -7.97 -1.33 -13.81
C SER A 81 -6.55 -1.90 -13.68
N ILE A 82 -5.90 -1.80 -12.52
CA ILE A 82 -4.54 -2.33 -12.32
C ILE A 82 -4.57 -3.79 -11.86
N PHE A 83 -5.42 -4.13 -10.88
CA PHE A 83 -5.36 -5.40 -10.17
C PHE A 83 -6.48 -6.40 -10.55
N ARG A 84 -7.50 -5.97 -11.32
CA ARG A 84 -8.64 -6.79 -11.77
C ARG A 84 -8.92 -6.57 -13.26
N GLY A 85 -8.14 -7.20 -14.14
CA GLY A 85 -8.32 -7.10 -15.60
C GLY A 85 -9.20 -8.21 -16.20
N LEU A 86 -9.84 -7.92 -17.33
CA LEU A 86 -10.53 -8.90 -18.18
C LEU A 86 -9.52 -9.53 -19.14
N GLY A 87 -9.11 -10.78 -18.89
CA GLY A 87 -8.32 -11.58 -19.85
C GLY A 87 -7.23 -12.41 -19.19
N GLU A 88 -7.36 -13.72 -19.40
CA GLU A 88 -6.54 -14.86 -18.93
C GLU A 88 -6.10 -14.86 -17.46
N ALA A 89 -6.39 -15.98 -16.81
CA ALA A 89 -6.05 -16.36 -15.45
C ALA A 89 -4.52 -16.40 -15.18
N SER A 90 -3.80 -15.31 -15.44
CA SER A 90 -2.61 -14.99 -14.69
C SER A 90 -3.10 -14.75 -13.27
N VAL A 91 -2.81 -15.71 -12.39
CA VAL A 91 -3.04 -15.59 -10.96
C VAL A 91 -2.27 -14.36 -10.50
N GLN A 92 -2.93 -13.22 -10.42
CA GLN A 92 -2.34 -12.02 -9.84
C GLN A 92 -2.16 -12.34 -8.35
N PRO A 93 -0.94 -12.22 -7.80
CA PRO A 93 -0.71 -12.57 -6.39
C PRO A 93 -1.48 -11.64 -5.45
N PHE A 94 -1.87 -10.45 -5.93
CA PHE A 94 -2.60 -9.47 -5.15
C PHE A 94 -3.93 -9.11 -5.78
N ASP A 95 -4.89 -8.91 -4.90
CA ASP A 95 -6.14 -8.22 -5.19
C ASP A 95 -6.28 -7.04 -4.19
N PHE A 96 -7.32 -6.22 -4.35
CA PHE A 96 -7.58 -5.07 -3.49
C PHE A 96 -9.01 -5.08 -2.98
N MET A 97 -9.27 -4.43 -1.85
CA MET A 97 -10.65 -4.27 -1.37
C MET A 97 -10.86 -2.93 -0.69
N SER A 98 -12.12 -2.49 -0.66
CA SER A 98 -12.53 -1.40 0.22
C SER A 98 -12.64 -1.92 1.65
N CYS A 99 -12.13 -1.12 2.59
CA CYS A 99 -11.97 -1.47 4.00
C CYS A 99 -12.60 -0.42 4.92
N THR A 100 -13.61 0.30 4.44
CA THR A 100 -14.30 1.40 5.19
C THR A 100 -14.98 0.97 6.48
N THR A 101 -15.00 -0.33 6.82
CA THR A 101 -15.47 -0.88 8.10
C THR A 101 -14.43 -1.75 8.81
N ALA A 102 -13.23 -1.90 8.24
CA ALA A 102 -12.16 -2.78 8.70
C ALA A 102 -11.19 -2.04 9.64
N GLY A 103 -11.70 -1.57 10.78
CA GLY A 103 -10.85 -0.92 11.79
C GLY A 103 -9.87 -1.89 12.45
N PRO A 104 -8.73 -1.41 12.98
CA PRO A 104 -7.87 -2.24 13.80
C PRO A 104 -8.63 -2.73 15.03
N HIS A 105 -8.42 -3.98 15.41
CA HIS A 105 -9.07 -4.55 16.57
C HIS A 105 -8.65 -3.79 17.83
N ARG A 106 -9.57 -3.60 18.80
CA ARG A 106 -9.35 -2.75 19.99
C ARG A 106 -8.12 -3.15 20.81
N ASN A 107 -7.78 -4.44 20.82
CA ASN A 107 -6.61 -4.96 21.55
C ASN A 107 -5.29 -4.84 20.76
N CYS A 108 -5.35 -4.38 19.51
CA CYS A 108 -4.19 -4.03 18.70
C CYS A 108 -3.93 -2.51 18.72
N LEU A 109 -4.64 -1.78 19.58
CA LEU A 109 -4.57 -0.33 19.71
C LEU A 109 -4.19 0.06 21.14
N PRO A 110 -3.31 1.06 21.33
CA PRO A 110 -3.13 1.65 22.64
C PRO A 110 -4.46 2.27 23.12
N CYS A 111 -4.73 2.18 24.43
CA CYS A 111 -5.97 2.61 25.10
C CYS A 111 -6.44 4.05 24.78
N SER A 112 -5.57 4.89 24.22
CA SER A 112 -5.83 6.29 23.88
C SER A 112 -5.95 6.60 22.37
N SER A 113 -5.72 5.61 21.49
CA SER A 113 -5.76 5.81 20.05
C SER A 113 -7.16 5.59 19.46
N ARG A 114 -7.59 6.50 18.57
CA ARG A 114 -8.83 6.31 17.79
C ARG A 114 -8.56 5.26 16.71
N GLN A 115 -9.44 4.27 16.60
CA GLN A 115 -9.48 3.33 15.46
C GLN A 115 -9.56 4.13 14.17
N LYS A 116 -8.49 4.14 13.35
CA LYS A 116 -8.57 4.74 12.03
C LYS A 116 -8.52 3.63 10.98
N MET A 117 -9.64 3.47 10.32
CA MET A 117 -9.83 2.50 9.24
C MET A 117 -9.06 2.99 8.02
N VAL A 118 -8.57 2.06 7.20
CA VAL A 118 -8.01 2.35 5.89
C VAL A 118 -9.12 2.20 4.85
N ASP A 119 -9.22 3.12 3.89
CA ASP A 119 -10.32 3.07 2.90
C ASP A 119 -10.18 1.93 1.90
N PHE A 120 -8.94 1.60 1.51
CA PHE A 120 -8.62 0.45 0.68
C PHE A 120 -7.37 -0.27 1.20
N CYS A 121 -7.22 -1.53 0.80
CA CYS A 121 -5.97 -2.25 0.97
C CYS A 121 -5.65 -3.13 -0.25
N LEU A 122 -4.37 -3.40 -0.46
CA LEU A 122 -3.91 -4.55 -1.25
C LEU A 122 -3.67 -5.71 -0.29
N PHE A 123 -4.04 -6.91 -0.72
CA PHE A 123 -3.84 -8.13 0.04
C PHE A 123 -3.35 -9.25 -0.86
N ASP A 124 -2.60 -10.18 -0.27
CA ASP A 124 -2.22 -11.41 -0.95
C ASP A 124 -3.43 -12.35 -1.05
N ASP A 125 -3.86 -12.64 -2.28
CA ASP A 125 -4.99 -13.54 -2.59
C ASP A 125 -4.49 -14.93 -3.06
N SER A 126 -3.21 -15.21 -2.84
CA SER A 126 -2.65 -16.53 -3.16
C SER A 126 -3.07 -17.57 -2.12
N ASP A 127 -3.28 -18.81 -2.58
CA ASP A 127 -3.56 -19.95 -1.69
C ASP A 127 -2.30 -20.47 -0.97
N VAL A 128 -1.15 -19.79 -1.12
CA VAL A 128 0.12 -20.16 -0.52
C VAL A 128 0.04 -20.05 1.01
N ASP A 129 0.56 -21.05 1.71
CA ASP A 129 0.58 -21.14 3.18
C ASP A 129 -0.80 -21.11 3.85
N THR A 130 -1.88 -21.44 3.13
CA THR A 130 -3.26 -21.41 3.67
C THR A 130 -3.39 -22.09 5.04
N GLN A 131 -2.72 -23.22 5.26
CA GLN A 131 -2.78 -23.92 6.56
C GLN A 131 -2.06 -23.14 7.68
N ALA A 132 -0.89 -22.56 7.40
CA ALA A 132 -0.17 -21.73 8.37
C ALA A 132 -0.95 -20.44 8.67
N ARG A 133 -1.58 -19.84 7.64
CA ARG A 133 -2.48 -18.69 7.81
C ARG A 133 -3.68 -19.01 8.71
N ARG A 134 -4.30 -20.20 8.54
CA ARG A 134 -5.37 -20.65 9.43
C ARG A 134 -4.90 -20.84 10.86
N ALA A 135 -3.73 -21.48 11.04
CA ALA A 135 -3.15 -21.66 12.36
C ALA A 135 -2.83 -20.32 13.04
N LEU A 136 -2.35 -19.33 12.29
CA LEU A 136 -2.16 -17.96 12.77
C LEU A 136 -3.50 -17.30 13.14
N ALA A 137 -4.48 -17.33 12.25
CA ALA A 137 -5.79 -16.73 12.51
C ALA A 137 -6.47 -17.34 13.75
N GLN A 138 -6.30 -18.64 14.03
CA GLN A 138 -6.90 -19.26 15.22
C GLN A 138 -6.26 -18.82 16.55
N ARG A 139 -5.02 -18.32 16.53
CA ARG A 139 -4.28 -17.89 17.73
C ARG A 139 -4.29 -16.38 17.95
N THR A 140 -4.52 -15.58 16.92
CA THR A 140 -4.59 -14.13 17.06
C THR A 140 -5.91 -13.71 17.70
N VAL A 141 -5.85 -12.63 18.47
CA VAL A 141 -7.04 -12.03 19.11
C VAL A 141 -8.07 -11.59 18.07
N THR A 142 -7.60 -11.16 16.89
CA THR A 142 -8.45 -10.70 15.78
C THR A 142 -9.16 -11.85 15.06
N GLN A 143 -8.76 -13.09 15.31
CA GLN A 143 -9.16 -14.25 14.53
C GLN A 143 -8.81 -14.16 13.03
N THR A 144 -7.84 -13.31 12.69
CA THR A 144 -7.34 -13.09 11.33
C THR A 144 -5.82 -13.08 11.29
N VAL A 145 -5.26 -13.14 10.09
CA VAL A 145 -3.82 -12.97 9.84
C VAL A 145 -3.36 -11.51 9.87
N ASN A 146 -4.25 -10.57 10.20
CA ASN A 146 -4.06 -9.13 10.18
C ASN A 146 -4.38 -8.51 11.56
N HIS A 147 -4.12 -7.20 11.69
CA HIS A 147 -4.44 -6.41 12.87
C HIS A 147 -5.91 -5.98 12.98
N THR A 148 -6.78 -6.46 12.07
CA THR A 148 -8.22 -6.20 12.03
C THR A 148 -8.99 -7.51 12.13
N ASP A 149 -10.17 -7.52 12.75
CA ASP A 149 -11.10 -8.65 12.78
C ASP A 149 -11.98 -8.75 11.52
N TYR A 150 -11.67 -7.94 10.50
CA TYR A 150 -12.43 -7.91 9.25
C TYR A 150 -12.36 -9.25 8.51
N ARG A 151 -13.46 -9.99 8.58
CA ARG A 151 -13.58 -11.37 8.08
C ARG A 151 -13.15 -11.58 6.63
N PRO A 152 -13.42 -10.68 5.67
CA PRO A 152 -12.91 -10.83 4.30
C PRO A 152 -11.38 -10.91 4.20
N LEU A 153 -10.65 -10.36 5.18
CA LEU A 153 -9.19 -10.43 5.29
C LEU A 153 -8.70 -11.53 6.25
N GLN A 154 -9.57 -12.47 6.65
CA GLN A 154 -9.24 -13.45 7.68
C GLN A 154 -7.96 -14.25 7.40
N LEU A 155 -7.78 -14.69 6.15
CA LEU A 155 -6.62 -15.48 5.71
C LEU A 155 -5.82 -14.78 4.61
N ARG A 156 -6.01 -13.47 4.43
CA ARG A 156 -5.44 -12.69 3.33
C ARG A 156 -4.57 -11.58 3.91
N PRO A 157 -3.24 -11.77 3.99
CA PRO A 157 -2.33 -10.78 4.55
C PRO A 157 -2.44 -9.45 3.79
N THR A 158 -2.67 -8.36 4.52
CA THR A 158 -2.63 -7.00 3.97
C THR A 158 -1.18 -6.62 3.68
N THR A 159 -0.90 -6.22 2.44
CA THR A 159 0.45 -5.87 1.99
C THR A 159 0.65 -4.37 1.78
N LEU A 160 -0.43 -3.63 1.52
CA LEU A 160 -0.42 -2.19 1.37
C LEU A 160 -1.74 -1.60 1.88
N SER A 161 -1.66 -0.61 2.76
CA SER A 161 -2.83 0.18 3.16
C SER A 161 -2.92 1.46 2.36
N ILE A 162 -4.13 1.82 1.96
CA ILE A 162 -4.43 3.00 1.16
C ILE A 162 -5.52 3.79 1.89
N GLU A 163 -5.16 4.98 2.33
CA GLU A 163 -6.05 5.90 3.02
C GLU A 163 -6.48 7.01 2.06
N THR A 164 -7.75 7.38 2.08
CA THR A 164 -8.24 8.53 1.33
C THR A 164 -8.54 9.69 2.26
N LYS A 165 -8.39 10.91 1.74
CA LYS A 165 -8.58 12.16 2.46
C LYS A 165 -9.36 13.12 1.60
N ARG A 166 -10.25 13.87 2.25
CA ARG A 166 -10.88 15.05 1.65
C ARG A 166 -9.84 15.96 1.00
N PRO A 167 -10.07 16.44 -0.24
CA PRO A 167 -9.09 17.23 -1.00
C PRO A 167 -8.56 18.48 -0.29
N ARG A 168 -9.36 19.11 0.60
CA ARG A 168 -9.06 20.38 1.27
C ARG A 168 -8.69 20.26 2.74
N LYS A 169 -8.55 19.04 3.27
CA LYS A 169 -8.14 18.84 4.66
C LYS A 169 -6.61 18.77 4.72
N ASP A 170 -6.00 19.45 5.69
CA ASP A 170 -4.58 19.25 5.96
C ASP A 170 -4.31 17.76 6.22
N LEU A 171 -3.16 17.29 5.76
CA LEU A 171 -2.70 15.94 6.07
C LEU A 171 -2.56 15.84 7.59
N ASP A 172 -3.55 15.20 8.23
CA ASP A 172 -3.47 14.85 9.63
C ASP A 172 -2.44 13.72 9.75
N VAL A 173 -1.18 14.14 9.98
CA VAL A 173 0.06 13.35 9.95
C VAL A 173 0.05 12.21 10.97
N ALA A 174 -0.86 12.22 11.94
CA ALA A 174 -0.71 11.40 13.13
C ALA A 174 -1.15 9.92 13.04
N GLN A 175 -1.63 9.39 11.90
CA GLN A 175 -2.58 8.26 12.00
C GLN A 175 -2.55 7.19 10.88
N LEU A 176 -1.43 6.90 10.20
CA LEU A 176 -1.34 5.60 9.52
C LEU A 176 -0.90 4.56 10.55
N GLN A 177 -1.87 3.80 11.09
CA GLN A 177 -1.66 2.64 11.95
C GLN A 177 -1.06 1.49 11.12
N MET A 178 0.23 1.62 10.80
CA MET A 178 0.98 0.67 9.97
C MET A 178 2.00 -0.12 10.79
N GLY A 179 1.73 -0.28 12.08
CA GLY A 179 2.51 -1.08 13.00
C GLY A 179 1.91 -0.98 14.38
N PRO A 180 2.25 -1.87 15.32
CA PRO A 180 2.02 -1.59 16.73
C PRO A 180 2.71 -0.25 17.04
N ASP A 181 1.92 0.77 17.37
CA ASP A 181 2.45 2.08 17.71
C ASP A 181 3.39 1.93 18.90
N GLY A 182 4.63 2.40 18.72
CA GLY A 182 5.68 2.40 19.73
C GLY A 182 5.36 3.31 20.91
N ALA A 183 4.49 2.84 21.80
CA ALA A 183 4.73 3.04 23.21
C ALA A 183 5.84 2.07 23.64
N ASP A 184 6.55 2.37 24.72
CA ASP A 184 7.39 1.44 25.48
C ASP A 184 6.56 0.22 25.92
N ASP A 185 6.18 -0.63 24.98
CA ASP A 185 5.53 -1.89 25.29
C ASP A 185 6.68 -2.84 25.63
N GLU A 186 6.93 -2.96 26.93
CA GLU A 186 7.78 -3.97 27.57
C GLU A 186 7.53 -5.39 27.00
N ALA A 187 6.38 -5.59 26.33
CA ALA A 187 5.97 -6.79 25.63
C ALA A 187 6.61 -7.02 24.23
N THR A 188 7.18 -6.01 23.56
CA THR A 188 7.80 -6.20 22.23
C THR A 188 9.23 -6.74 22.37
N THR A 189 9.40 -8.03 22.10
CA THR A 189 10.68 -8.73 22.26
C THR A 189 11.75 -8.24 21.28
N ASP A 190 13.03 -8.43 21.64
CA ASP A 190 14.17 -8.12 20.75
C ASP A 190 14.12 -8.89 19.43
N ALA A 191 13.52 -10.09 19.43
CA ALA A 191 13.30 -10.86 18.21
C ALA A 191 12.31 -10.16 17.25
N VAL A 192 11.21 -9.58 17.77
CA VAL A 192 10.26 -8.80 16.97
C VAL A 192 10.92 -7.53 16.44
N LYS A 193 11.68 -6.82 17.27
CA LYS A 193 12.44 -5.63 16.85
C LYS A 193 13.43 -5.97 15.73
N ALA A 194 14.20 -7.04 15.89
CA ALA A 194 15.15 -7.51 14.87
C ALA A 194 14.46 -7.93 13.57
N ALA A 195 13.28 -8.56 13.64
CA ALA A 195 12.48 -8.89 12.47
C ALA A 195 12.00 -7.63 11.75
N LEU A 196 11.45 -6.65 12.48
CA LEU A 196 11.00 -5.37 11.90
C LEU A 196 12.16 -4.56 11.30
N SER A 197 13.34 -4.56 11.93
CA SER A 197 14.53 -3.94 11.37
C SER A 197 14.99 -4.60 10.05
N GLN A 198 14.77 -5.91 9.87
CA GLN A 198 15.04 -6.58 8.59
C GLN A 198 14.07 -6.16 7.48
N LEU A 199 12.83 -5.82 7.83
CA LEU A 199 11.84 -5.34 6.85
C LEU A 199 12.18 -3.92 6.37
N GLY A 200 12.78 -3.12 7.25
CA GLY A 200 13.27 -1.76 6.96
C GLY A 200 12.17 -0.70 7.03
N PHE A 201 11.05 -0.91 6.33
CA PHE A 201 9.90 -0.01 6.37
C PHE A 201 8.57 -0.72 6.09
N ILE A 202 7.47 -0.08 6.46
CA ILE A 202 6.12 -0.51 6.12
C ILE A 202 5.47 0.57 5.24
N PRO A 203 5.16 0.28 3.95
CA PRO A 203 4.63 1.27 3.02
C PRO A 203 3.13 1.51 3.21
N GLY A 204 2.69 2.71 2.89
CA GLY A 204 1.28 3.07 2.74
C GLY A 204 1.09 4.10 1.62
N VAL A 205 -0.17 4.32 1.25
CA VAL A 205 -0.55 5.37 0.29
C VAL A 205 -1.60 6.26 0.92
N ILE A 206 -1.44 7.58 0.74
CA ILE A 206 -2.49 8.55 1.02
C ILE A 206 -2.97 9.14 -0.30
N ILE A 207 -4.27 9.13 -0.53
CA ILE A 207 -4.90 9.76 -1.68
C ILE A 207 -5.67 10.99 -1.22
N GLN A 208 -5.35 12.14 -1.81
CA GLN A 208 -6.01 13.41 -1.50
C GLN A 208 -6.48 14.08 -2.80
N GLY A 209 -7.76 13.87 -3.14
CA GLY A 209 -8.33 14.27 -4.43
C GLY A 209 -7.49 13.73 -5.59
N HIS A 210 -6.83 14.62 -6.32
CA HIS A 210 -5.96 14.21 -7.42
C HIS A 210 -4.61 13.65 -7.02
N ARG A 211 -4.13 13.87 -5.80
CA ARG A 211 -2.73 13.60 -5.40
C ARG A 211 -2.61 12.22 -4.79
N TRP A 212 -1.60 11.48 -5.22
CA TRP A 212 -1.24 10.17 -4.66
C TRP A 212 0.13 10.27 -4.00
N LEU A 213 0.14 10.07 -2.69
CA LEU A 213 1.28 10.27 -1.83
C LEU A 213 1.77 8.92 -1.31
N PHE A 214 3.05 8.66 -1.45
CA PHE A 214 3.71 7.56 -0.80
C PHE A 214 4.06 7.97 0.63
N VAL A 215 3.73 7.10 1.57
CA VAL A 215 4.09 7.24 2.98
C VAL A 215 4.70 5.93 3.45
N PHE A 216 5.54 5.96 4.47
CA PHE A 216 6.08 4.74 5.04
C PHE A 216 6.48 4.96 6.49
N SER A 217 6.45 3.88 7.26
CA SER A 217 6.90 3.89 8.65
C SER A 217 8.20 3.11 8.80
N THR A 218 9.17 3.67 9.54
CA THR A 218 10.41 2.98 9.95
C THR A 218 10.41 2.79 11.46
N LEU A 219 11.15 1.78 11.94
CA LEU A 219 11.40 1.57 13.37
C LEU A 219 12.87 1.89 13.65
N GLU A 220 13.13 3.04 14.29
CA GLU A 220 14.49 3.56 14.48
C GLU A 220 14.97 3.40 15.93
N PRO A 221 16.20 2.88 16.15
CA PRO A 221 16.79 2.80 17.48
C PRO A 221 17.30 4.16 17.95
N GLN A 222 16.95 4.54 19.17
CA GLN A 222 17.42 5.74 19.84
C GLN A 222 18.05 5.37 21.19
N ALA A 223 19.33 5.67 21.35
CA ALA A 223 20.01 5.56 22.63
C ALA A 223 19.46 6.61 23.60
N THR A 224 18.92 6.15 24.73
CA THR A 224 18.36 6.98 25.79
C THR A 224 19.08 6.63 27.09
N THR A 225 19.48 7.64 27.86
CA THR A 225 20.07 7.43 29.18
C THR A 225 18.97 7.60 30.22
N LEU A 226 18.74 6.57 31.03
CA LEU A 226 17.83 6.61 32.17
C LEU A 226 18.38 7.53 33.28
N GLU A 227 17.53 7.90 34.23
CA GLU A 227 17.91 8.77 35.36
C GLU A 227 19.03 8.19 36.22
N ASP A 228 19.18 6.86 36.25
CA ASP A 228 20.23 6.14 36.97
C ASP A 228 21.58 6.08 36.21
N GLY A 229 21.65 6.66 35.01
CA GLY A 229 22.83 6.66 34.14
C GLY A 229 22.94 5.45 33.21
N THR A 230 21.99 4.51 33.25
CA THR A 230 21.95 3.35 32.36
C THR A 230 21.58 3.77 30.94
N SER A 231 22.37 3.38 29.94
CA SER A 231 22.03 3.58 28.54
C SER A 231 21.17 2.42 28.02
N VAL A 232 19.98 2.74 27.52
CA VAL A 232 19.02 1.79 26.95
C VAL A 232 18.69 2.21 25.53
N THR A 233 18.49 1.24 24.63
CA THR A 233 18.01 1.51 23.27
C THR A 233 16.49 1.45 23.25
N VAL A 234 15.85 2.58 22.99
CA VAL A 234 14.40 2.68 22.78
C VAL A 234 14.15 2.72 21.28
N TYR A 235 13.18 1.96 20.80
CA TYR A 235 12.80 1.99 19.39
C TYR A 235 11.61 2.92 19.20
N ARG A 236 11.68 3.80 18.20
CA ARG A 236 10.59 4.71 17.86
C ARG A 236 10.10 4.45 16.45
N THR A 237 8.78 4.43 16.29
CA THR A 237 8.15 4.41 14.97
C THR A 237 8.16 5.83 14.40
N ILE A 238 8.76 6.01 13.23
CA ILE A 238 8.78 7.28 12.50
C ILE A 238 7.93 7.14 11.25
N LEU A 239 6.94 8.03 11.09
CA LEU A 239 6.14 8.12 9.87
C LEU A 239 6.74 9.18 8.94
N TRP A 240 7.10 8.75 7.73
CA TRP A 240 7.59 9.59 6.65
C TRP A 240 6.42 9.94 5.72
N ILE A 241 6.20 11.23 5.50
CA ILE A 241 5.11 11.77 4.68
C ILE A 241 5.63 12.68 3.54
N GLU A 242 4.70 13.04 2.65
CA GLU A 242 4.81 14.12 1.63
C GLU A 242 5.45 13.77 0.27
N GLN A 243 5.75 12.52 -0.03
CA GLN A 243 6.25 12.17 -1.36
C GLN A 243 5.11 11.91 -2.35
N GLU A 244 4.68 12.93 -3.11
CA GLU A 244 3.81 12.72 -4.27
C GLU A 244 4.53 11.87 -5.33
N PHE A 245 3.92 10.75 -5.71
CA PHE A 245 4.45 9.88 -6.77
C PHE A 245 3.60 9.91 -8.04
N GLY A 246 2.37 10.43 -7.97
CA GLY A 246 1.51 10.52 -9.13
C GLY A 246 0.26 11.37 -8.88
N SER A 247 -0.48 11.61 -9.96
CA SER A 247 -1.72 12.38 -9.90
C SER A 247 -2.67 12.07 -11.05
N THR A 248 -3.98 12.14 -10.78
CA THR A 248 -5.04 11.96 -11.78
C THR A 248 -5.34 13.21 -12.61
N GLN A 249 -4.57 14.31 -12.45
CA GLN A 249 -4.73 15.54 -13.25
C GLN A 249 -4.30 15.38 -14.72
N SER A 250 -3.43 14.41 -15.03
CA SER A 250 -2.98 14.14 -16.39
C SER A 250 -2.74 12.65 -16.60
N ILE A 251 -2.85 12.20 -17.84
CA ILE A 251 -2.63 10.78 -18.18
C ILE A 251 -1.21 10.35 -17.84
N LEU A 252 -0.20 11.18 -18.15
CA LEU A 252 1.19 10.88 -17.79
C LEU A 252 1.35 10.68 -16.29
N LYS A 253 0.82 11.60 -15.46
CA LYS A 253 0.88 11.47 -14.01
C LYS A 253 0.02 10.31 -13.48
N THR A 254 -1.02 9.91 -14.20
CA THR A 254 -1.83 8.74 -13.86
C THR A 254 -1.05 7.45 -14.12
N TYR A 255 -0.27 7.39 -15.20
CA TYR A 255 0.69 6.29 -15.39
C TYR A 255 1.77 6.24 -14.32
N GLN A 256 2.17 7.36 -13.71
CA GLN A 256 3.06 7.34 -12.55
C GLN A 256 2.39 6.68 -11.33
N ILE A 257 1.08 6.88 -11.13
CA ILE A 257 0.31 6.18 -10.09
C ILE A 257 0.35 4.68 -10.36
N VAL A 258 0.02 4.26 -11.59
CA VAL A 258 0.06 2.85 -12.02
C VAL A 258 1.45 2.25 -11.75
N ALA A 259 2.52 2.93 -12.18
CA ALA A 259 3.88 2.47 -11.97
C ALA A 259 4.23 2.34 -10.48
N GLY A 260 3.87 3.32 -9.66
CA GLY A 260 4.12 3.29 -8.21
C GLY A 260 3.39 2.15 -7.51
N LEU A 261 2.10 1.95 -7.79
CA LEU A 261 1.31 0.86 -7.21
C LEU A 261 1.84 -0.52 -7.61
N ARG A 262 2.20 -0.70 -8.89
CA ARG A 262 2.81 -1.95 -9.38
C ARG A 262 4.18 -2.20 -8.76
N ARG A 263 4.98 -1.15 -8.51
CA ARG A 263 6.26 -1.26 -7.78
C ARG A 263 6.05 -1.65 -6.33
N LEU A 264 5.03 -1.11 -5.65
CA LEU A 264 4.68 -1.51 -4.27
C LEU A 264 4.20 -2.97 -4.21
N ALA A 265 3.42 -3.42 -5.19
CA ALA A 265 3.04 -4.82 -5.31
C ALA A 265 4.25 -5.73 -5.59
N GLY A 266 5.19 -5.29 -6.45
CA GLY A 266 6.46 -5.98 -6.65
C GLY A 266 7.28 -6.08 -5.36
N TRP A 267 7.42 -4.99 -4.61
CA TRP A 267 8.05 -5.01 -3.29
C TRP A 267 7.36 -5.99 -2.32
N ALA A 268 6.03 -6.04 -2.35
CA ALA A 268 5.29 -6.98 -1.53
C ALA A 268 5.63 -8.45 -1.89
N THR A 269 5.77 -8.75 -3.18
CA THR A 269 6.17 -10.08 -3.67
C THR A 269 7.59 -10.43 -3.26
N ASP A 270 8.53 -9.53 -3.53
CA ASP A 270 9.96 -9.82 -3.48
C ASP A 270 10.52 -9.74 -2.06
N PHE A 271 9.89 -8.94 -1.18
CA PHE A 271 10.40 -8.64 0.16
C PHE A 271 9.39 -8.93 1.28
N TYR A 272 8.18 -8.35 1.20
CA TYR A 272 7.23 -8.44 2.32
C TYR A 272 6.73 -9.87 2.55
N MET A 273 6.27 -10.56 1.51
CA MET A 273 5.71 -11.91 1.67
C MET A 273 6.75 -12.94 2.13
N PRO A 274 7.99 -12.97 1.58
CA PRO A 274 9.07 -13.79 2.14
C PRO A 274 9.39 -13.45 3.60
N TRP A 275 9.40 -12.16 3.95
CA TRP A 275 9.58 -11.72 5.33
C TRP A 275 8.43 -12.19 6.23
N TYR A 276 7.19 -12.08 5.77
CA TYR A 276 5.97 -12.48 6.48
C TYR A 276 5.96 -13.98 6.75
N GLN A 277 6.29 -14.78 5.73
CA GLN A 277 6.44 -16.23 5.86
C GLN A 277 7.48 -16.59 6.93
N LYS A 278 8.66 -15.96 6.86
CA LYS A 278 9.75 -16.24 7.80
C LYS A 278 9.42 -15.82 9.24
N HIS A 279 8.88 -14.62 9.44
CA HIS A 279 8.81 -14.00 10.77
C HIS A 279 7.43 -14.02 11.41
N VAL A 280 6.37 -14.14 10.62
CA VAL A 280 4.97 -14.14 11.11
C VAL A 280 4.37 -15.54 11.07
N LEU A 281 4.63 -16.31 9.99
CA LEU A 281 4.13 -17.67 9.87
C LEU A 281 5.05 -18.72 10.53
N SER A 282 6.37 -18.64 10.30
CA SER A 282 7.33 -19.70 10.72
C SER A 282 7.80 -19.61 12.18
N ASN A 283 7.70 -18.43 12.83
CA ASN A 283 8.21 -18.22 14.19
C ASN A 283 7.38 -18.91 15.30
N HIS A 284 6.40 -19.74 14.98
CA HIS A 284 5.60 -20.45 15.98
C HIS A 284 5.53 -21.95 15.68
N ASP A 285 6.59 -22.64 16.09
CA ASP A 285 6.59 -24.08 16.32
C ASP A 285 5.74 -24.36 17.59
N PRO A 286 4.66 -25.16 17.53
CA PRO A 286 3.77 -25.41 18.67
C PRO A 286 4.45 -26.09 19.88
N ASN A 287 5.72 -26.46 19.76
CA ASN A 287 6.54 -27.08 20.81
C ASN A 287 7.39 -26.10 21.63
N GLN A 288 7.34 -24.79 21.36
CA GLN A 288 7.92 -23.77 22.25
C GLN A 288 6.78 -23.02 22.96
N SER A 289 6.35 -23.57 24.10
CA SER A 289 5.58 -22.81 25.10
C SER A 289 6.53 -22.03 26.00
N PRO A 290 6.10 -20.89 26.59
CA PRO A 290 6.82 -20.25 27.70
C PRO A 290 6.94 -21.18 28.92
#